data_AF-A0A5N4W6U1-F1
#
_entry.id   AF-A0A5N4W6U1-F1
#
_cell.length_a   1.000
_cell.length_b   1.000
_cell.length_c   1.000
_cell.angle_alpha   90.00
_cell.angle_beta   90.00
_cell.angle_gamma   90.00
#
_symmetry.space_group_name_H-M   'P 1'
#
loop_
_entity.id
_entity.type
_entity.pdbx_description
1 polymer ?
#
loop_
_entity_poly.entity_id
_entity_poly.type
_entity_poly.pdbx_seq_one_letter_code
_entity_poly.pdbx_strand_id
1 'polypeptide(L)'
;RAIKAGEANLIIAGGVESMSRAPFVMGKSETAYGRSQKIEDTTMGWRFINPKLKAMYGVETMPQTAENVAQQFKIDRADQDQFALTSQQRTATAQAQGFFKHEIVPVSIAQRKGDPIVVDTDEHPRASTTLA
;
A
#
# COMPACT_ATOMS: atom_id res chain seq x y z
N ARG A 1 4.43 -24.14 2.72
CA ARG A 1 5.36 -24.89 3.60
C ARG A 1 4.64 -26.05 4.27
N ALA A 2 3.61 -25.81 5.08
CA ALA A 2 2.82 -26.83 5.76
C ALA A 2 2.30 -27.96 4.85
N ILE A 3 1.71 -27.66 3.69
CA ILE A 3 1.25 -28.71 2.74
C ILE A 3 2.40 -29.62 2.28
N LYS A 4 3.53 -29.03 1.88
CA LYS A 4 4.72 -29.78 1.46
C LYS A 4 5.31 -30.62 2.60
N ALA A 5 5.22 -30.14 3.83
CA ALA A 5 5.70 -30.86 5.02
C ALA A 5 4.74 -31.99 5.46
N GLY A 6 3.57 -32.13 4.83
CA GLY A 6 2.54 -33.10 5.24
C GLY A 6 1.75 -32.68 6.49
N GLU A 7 1.89 -31.42 6.93
CA GLU A 7 1.24 -30.88 8.13
C GLU A 7 -0.19 -30.39 7.88
N ALA A 8 -0.56 -30.18 6.62
CA ALA A 8 -1.89 -29.73 6.23
C ALA A 8 -2.28 -30.24 4.84
N ASN A 9 -3.57 -30.49 4.64
CA ASN A 9 -4.11 -30.90 3.33
C ASN A 9 -4.84 -29.75 2.61
N LEU A 10 -5.33 -28.76 3.35
CA LEU A 10 -6.04 -27.59 2.82
C LEU A 10 -5.75 -26.37 3.70
N ILE A 11 -5.44 -25.23 3.09
CA ILE A 11 -5.16 -23.96 3.78
C ILE A 11 -5.75 -22.81 2.97
N ILE A 12 -6.30 -21.81 3.66
CA ILE A 12 -6.63 -20.50 3.08
C ILE A 12 -5.48 -19.54 3.39
N ALA A 13 -4.96 -18.87 2.36
CA ALA A 13 -3.96 -17.83 2.49
C ALA A 13 -4.46 -16.56 1.80
N GLY A 14 -4.17 -15.40 2.40
CA GLY A 14 -4.57 -14.10 1.88
C GLY A 14 -3.96 -12.97 2.72
N GLY A 15 -4.36 -11.74 2.42
CA GLY A 15 -3.96 -10.55 3.16
C GLY A 15 -5.04 -9.47 3.06
N VAL A 16 -5.03 -8.52 4.00
CA VAL A 16 -5.94 -7.37 4.02
C VAL A 16 -5.18 -6.15 4.53
N GLU A 17 -5.46 -4.98 3.95
CA GLU A 17 -4.88 -3.70 4.36
C GLU A 17 -5.93 -2.60 4.18
N SER A 18 -6.00 -1.64 5.11
CA SER A 18 -6.95 -0.52 5.06
C SER A 18 -6.27 0.78 5.48
N MET A 19 -5.38 1.28 4.62
CA MET A 19 -4.59 2.48 4.88
C MET A 19 -5.45 3.72 5.22
N SER A 20 -6.60 3.91 4.55
CA SER A 20 -7.53 5.03 4.82
C SER A 20 -8.10 5.02 6.25
N ARG A 21 -8.00 3.91 6.97
CA ARG A 21 -8.50 3.74 8.34
C ARG A 21 -7.38 3.41 9.33
N ALA A 22 -6.12 3.58 8.93
CA ALA A 22 -4.99 3.35 9.80
C ALA A 22 -5.09 4.29 11.02
N PRO A 23 -4.98 3.77 12.26
CA PRO A 23 -5.10 4.60 13.44
C PRO A 23 -3.84 5.44 13.67
N PHE A 24 -3.97 6.46 14.51
CA PHE A 24 -2.81 7.04 15.16
C PHE A 24 -2.34 6.18 16.33
N VAL A 25 -1.06 6.28 16.66
CA VAL A 25 -0.44 5.62 17.82
C VAL A 25 0.26 6.65 18.70
N MET A 26 0.24 6.42 20.02
CA MET A 26 0.88 7.29 21.01
C MET A 26 1.62 6.42 22.01
N GLY A 27 2.90 6.75 22.25
CA GLY A 27 3.70 6.11 23.27
C GLY A 27 3.15 6.37 24.68
N LYS A 28 3.32 5.43 25.60
CA LYS A 28 2.97 5.64 27.01
C LYS A 28 3.89 6.70 27.63
N SER A 29 3.39 7.39 28.65
CA SER A 29 4.25 8.26 29.46
C SER A 29 5.29 7.41 30.19
N GLU A 30 6.55 7.82 30.12
CA GLU A 30 7.65 7.14 30.85
C GLU A 30 7.68 7.53 32.34
N THR A 31 7.12 8.70 32.68
CA THR A 31 7.08 9.23 34.05
C THR A 31 5.71 9.82 34.39
N ALA A 32 5.40 9.93 35.68
CA ALA A 32 4.20 10.64 36.14
C ALA A 32 4.27 12.12 35.71
N TYR A 33 3.15 12.65 35.19
CA TYR A 33 3.05 14.02 34.66
C TYR A 33 4.05 14.36 33.53
N GLY A 34 4.56 13.33 32.82
CA GLY A 34 5.42 13.51 31.65
C GLY A 34 4.73 14.35 30.56
N ARG A 35 5.52 15.12 29.81
CA ARG A 35 5.03 16.07 28.77
C ARG A 35 5.58 15.75 27.37
N SER A 36 6.10 14.54 27.18
CA SER A 36 6.77 14.09 25.95
C SER A 36 5.84 13.36 24.97
N GLN A 37 4.52 13.37 25.21
CA GLN A 37 3.55 12.66 24.40
C GLN A 37 3.59 13.13 22.95
N LYS A 38 3.66 12.16 22.04
CA LYS A 38 3.64 12.37 20.60
C LYS A 38 2.68 11.38 19.97
N ILE A 39 1.96 11.86 18.98
CA ILE A 39 1.05 11.07 18.17
C ILE A 39 1.76 10.83 16.83
N GLU A 40 1.81 9.58 16.40
CA GLU A 40 2.43 9.16 15.14
C GLU A 40 1.38 8.45 14.27
N ASP A 41 1.41 8.70 12.96
CA ASP A 41 0.50 8.09 11.98
C ASP A 41 0.97 6.67 11.61
N THR A 42 0.03 5.72 11.48
CA THR A 42 0.34 4.35 11.03
C THR A 42 -0.01 4.10 9.56
N THR A 43 -0.60 5.08 8.86
CA THR A 43 -0.96 4.99 7.44
C THR A 43 0.23 4.51 6.61
N MET A 44 1.42 5.11 6.81
CA MET A 44 2.63 4.67 6.14
C MET A 44 3.88 5.22 6.84
N GLY A 45 5.01 4.53 6.65
CA GLY A 45 6.34 5.06 6.99
C GLY A 45 6.82 4.72 8.41
N TRP A 46 7.99 5.27 8.73
CA TRP A 46 8.67 5.05 9.99
C TRP A 46 7.95 5.76 11.14
N ARG A 47 7.75 5.04 12.24
CA ARG A 47 7.28 5.56 13.53
C ARG A 47 8.01 4.87 14.67
N PHE A 48 8.04 5.49 15.85
CA PHE A 48 8.78 5.01 17.03
C PHE A 48 10.21 4.59 16.67
N ILE A 49 10.91 5.45 15.90
CA ILE A 49 12.22 5.15 15.33
C ILE A 49 13.21 4.83 16.45
N ASN A 50 13.83 3.64 16.37
CA ASN A 50 14.93 3.27 17.25
C ASN A 50 16.20 4.03 16.82
N PRO A 51 16.83 4.84 17.70
CA PRO A 51 18.04 5.59 17.37
C PRO A 51 19.21 4.72 16.90
N LYS A 52 19.34 3.49 17.43
CA LYS A 52 20.40 2.56 17.02
C LYS A 52 20.18 2.04 15.60
N LEU A 53 18.94 1.74 15.23
CA LEU A 53 18.62 1.31 13.86
C LEU A 53 18.87 2.44 12.86
N LYS A 54 18.46 3.67 13.22
CA LYS A 54 18.73 4.86 12.40
C LYS A 54 20.23 5.06 12.18
N ALA A 55 21.06 4.91 13.21
CA ALA A 55 22.50 5.07 13.09
C ALA A 55 23.17 3.98 12.23
N MET A 56 22.69 2.74 12.30
CA MET A 56 23.29 1.62 11.55
C MET A 56 22.84 1.56 10.08
N TYR A 57 21.58 1.86 9.80
CA TYR A 57 20.96 1.56 8.49
C TYR A 57 20.19 2.72 7.88
N GLY A 58 20.03 3.84 8.58
CA GLY A 58 19.17 4.93 8.15
C GLY A 58 17.68 4.68 8.44
N VAL A 59 16.86 5.67 8.07
CA VAL A 59 15.38 5.64 8.16
C VAL A 59 14.78 6.32 6.95
N GLU A 60 15.40 6.07 5.79
CA GLU A 60 14.94 6.61 4.53
C GLU A 60 13.53 6.11 4.23
N THR A 61 12.71 7.02 3.73
CA THR A 61 11.36 6.71 3.29
C THR A 61 11.40 5.87 2.02
N MET A 62 10.31 5.15 1.73
CA MET A 62 10.24 4.31 0.52
C MET A 62 10.52 5.09 -0.77
N PRO A 63 10.02 6.34 -0.96
CA PRO A 63 10.41 7.15 -2.13
C PRO A 63 11.91 7.45 -2.20
N GLN A 64 12.57 7.74 -1.06
CA GLN A 64 14.02 7.97 -1.04
C GLN A 64 14.79 6.71 -1.44
N THR A 65 14.36 5.55 -0.96
CA THR A 65 14.99 4.29 -1.39
C THR A 65 14.79 3.99 -2.88
N ALA A 66 13.66 4.41 -3.46
CA ALA A 66 13.44 4.33 -4.91
C ALA A 66 14.41 5.24 -5.68
N GLU A 67 14.66 6.46 -5.20
CA GLU A 67 15.66 7.36 -5.77
C GLU A 67 17.08 6.80 -5.67
N ASN A 68 17.44 6.17 -4.55
CA ASN A 68 18.75 5.52 -4.43
C ASN A 68 18.94 4.43 -5.49
N VAL A 69 17.91 3.62 -5.73
CA VAL A 69 17.91 2.59 -6.77
C VAL A 69 18.01 3.25 -8.15
N ALA A 70 17.20 4.28 -8.42
CA ALA A 70 17.24 4.99 -9.70
C ALA A 70 18.63 5.59 -9.97
N GLN A 71 19.24 6.22 -8.97
CA GLN A 71 20.58 6.79 -9.08
C GLN A 71 21.65 5.70 -9.27
N GLN A 72 21.62 4.64 -8.47
CA GLN A 72 22.61 3.56 -8.51
C GLN A 72 22.60 2.84 -9.86
N PHE A 73 21.40 2.58 -10.40
CA PHE A 73 21.23 1.84 -11.65
C PHE A 73 21.03 2.73 -12.87
N LYS A 74 21.09 4.07 -12.70
CA LYS A 74 20.92 5.07 -13.77
C LYS A 74 19.60 4.91 -14.52
N ILE A 75 18.50 4.82 -13.76
CA ILE A 75 17.15 4.69 -14.30
C ILE A 75 16.61 6.10 -14.54
N ASP A 76 16.56 6.50 -15.81
CA ASP A 76 16.15 7.84 -16.19
C ASP A 76 14.67 8.10 -15.88
N ARG A 77 14.35 9.37 -15.61
CA ARG A 77 12.97 9.81 -15.35
C ARG A 77 12.02 9.44 -16.51
N ALA A 78 12.48 9.58 -17.75
CA ALA A 78 11.68 9.25 -18.93
C ALA A 78 11.30 7.76 -18.95
N ASP A 79 12.20 6.88 -18.55
CA ASP A 79 11.95 5.44 -18.48
C ASP A 79 10.96 5.09 -17.36
N GLN A 80 11.08 5.75 -16.20
CA GLN A 80 10.13 5.61 -15.09
C GLN A 80 8.72 6.03 -15.49
N ASP A 81 8.58 7.18 -16.16
CA ASP A 81 7.29 7.68 -16.64
C ASP A 81 6.70 6.79 -17.74
N GLN A 82 7.53 6.30 -18.66
CA GLN A 82 7.10 5.37 -19.71
C GLN A 82 6.62 4.04 -19.12
N PHE A 83 7.31 3.53 -18.09
CA PHE A 83 6.87 2.33 -17.36
C PHE A 83 5.52 2.57 -16.68
N ALA A 84 5.37 3.70 -15.98
CA ALA A 84 4.12 4.06 -15.30
C ALA A 84 2.95 4.20 -16.30
N LEU A 85 3.16 4.88 -17.43
CA LEU A 85 2.16 5.02 -18.50
C LEU A 85 1.73 3.65 -19.04
N THR A 86 2.70 2.78 -19.33
CA THR A 86 2.44 1.43 -19.82
C THR A 86 1.60 0.63 -18.82
N SER A 87 1.89 0.77 -17.52
CA SER A 87 1.08 0.15 -16.47
C SER A 87 -0.36 0.67 -16.49
N GLN A 88 -0.58 1.98 -16.58
CA GLN A 88 -1.92 2.57 -16.62
C GLN A 88 -2.72 2.10 -17.84
N GLN A 89 -2.12 2.08 -19.02
CA GLN A 89 -2.76 1.65 -20.27
C GLN A 89 -3.14 0.16 -20.25
N ARG A 90 -2.26 -0.69 -19.71
CA ARG A 90 -2.53 -2.14 -19.56
C ARG A 90 -3.70 -2.37 -18.61
N THR A 91 -3.70 -1.72 -17.45
CA THR A 91 -4.80 -1.86 -16.49
C THR A 91 -6.12 -1.37 -17.07
N ALA A 92 -6.13 -0.22 -17.75
CA ALA A 92 -7.34 0.31 -18.40
C ALA A 92 -7.90 -0.65 -19.46
N THR A 93 -7.02 -1.24 -20.27
CA THR A 93 -7.41 -2.23 -21.29
C THR A 93 -7.97 -3.51 -20.64
N ALA A 94 -7.31 -4.03 -19.60
CA ALA A 94 -7.76 -5.21 -18.86
C ALA A 94 -9.14 -5.00 -18.19
N GLN A 95 -9.36 -3.83 -17.59
CA GLN A 95 -10.65 -3.44 -17.03
C GLN A 95 -11.74 -3.38 -18.13
N ALA A 96 -11.45 -2.74 -19.26
CA ALA A 96 -12.40 -2.63 -20.37
C ALA A 96 -12.77 -3.99 -20.99
N GLN A 97 -11.82 -4.93 -21.01
CA GLN A 97 -12.04 -6.31 -21.47
C GLN A 97 -12.72 -7.20 -20.42
N GLY A 98 -12.94 -6.70 -19.20
CA GLY A 98 -13.57 -7.45 -18.12
C GLY A 98 -12.67 -8.52 -17.49
N PHE A 99 -11.35 -8.45 -17.70
CA PHE A 99 -10.38 -9.43 -17.18
C PHE A 99 -10.52 -9.62 -15.66
N PHE A 100 -10.60 -8.53 -14.90
CA PHE A 100 -10.68 -8.56 -13.44
C PHE A 100 -12.03 -9.04 -12.87
N LYS A 101 -13.08 -9.17 -13.71
CA LYS A 101 -14.40 -9.65 -13.25
C LYS A 101 -14.36 -11.09 -12.71
N HIS A 102 -13.33 -11.85 -13.08
CA HIS A 102 -13.12 -13.23 -12.61
C HIS A 102 -12.42 -13.31 -11.24
N GLU A 103 -11.74 -12.24 -10.82
CA GLU A 103 -10.91 -12.21 -9.63
C GLU A 103 -11.48 -11.29 -8.53
N ILE A 104 -12.23 -10.26 -8.91
CA ILE A 104 -12.84 -9.32 -7.97
C ILE A 104 -14.17 -9.85 -7.45
N VAL A 105 -14.28 -9.95 -6.13
CA VAL A 105 -15.55 -10.16 -5.42
C VAL A 105 -16.10 -8.78 -5.04
N PRO A 106 -17.31 -8.38 -5.51
CA PRO A 106 -17.89 -7.07 -5.19
C PRO A 106 -18.08 -6.85 -3.69
N VAL A 107 -17.78 -5.64 -3.22
CA VAL A 107 -18.02 -5.21 -1.84
C VAL A 107 -19.27 -4.34 -1.80
N SER A 108 -20.25 -4.75 -1.00
CA SER A 108 -21.49 -4.01 -0.78
C SER A 108 -21.40 -3.16 0.49
N ILE A 109 -21.56 -1.85 0.35
CA ILE A 109 -21.46 -0.87 1.43
C ILE A 109 -22.86 -0.37 1.77
N ALA A 110 -23.35 -0.75 2.94
CA ALA A 110 -24.66 -0.33 3.43
C ALA A 110 -24.74 1.20 3.59
N GLN A 111 -25.83 1.78 3.12
CA GLN A 111 -26.14 3.19 3.31
C GLN A 111 -27.15 3.38 4.45
N ARG A 112 -27.14 4.55 5.11
CA ARG A 112 -28.14 4.87 6.14
C ARG A 112 -29.58 4.88 5.59
N LYS A 113 -29.73 5.25 4.31
CA LYS A 113 -30.97 5.22 3.53
C LYS A 113 -30.59 4.93 2.07
N GLY A 114 -31.43 4.16 1.37
CA GLY A 114 -31.18 3.76 -0.02
C GLY A 114 -30.48 2.41 -0.15
N ASP A 115 -30.31 1.97 -1.39
CA ASP A 115 -29.67 0.71 -1.71
C ASP A 115 -28.15 0.75 -1.43
N PRO A 116 -27.52 -0.39 -1.14
CA PRO A 116 -26.08 -0.43 -0.90
C PRO A 116 -25.25 0.07 -2.10
N ILE A 117 -24.16 0.78 -1.83
CA ILE A 117 -23.16 1.08 -2.86
C ILE A 117 -22.40 -0.20 -3.13
N VAL A 118 -22.35 -0.64 -4.39
CA VAL A 118 -21.52 -1.77 -4.80
C VAL A 118 -20.21 -1.25 -5.37
N VAL A 119 -19.10 -1.70 -4.80
CA VAL A 119 -17.74 -1.46 -5.30
C VAL A 119 -17.25 -2.77 -5.90
N ASP A 120 -17.13 -2.81 -7.23
CA ASP A 120 -16.73 -3.99 -8.00
C ASP A 120 -15.59 -3.71 -9.00
N THR A 121 -15.05 -2.49 -8.97
CA THR A 121 -14.06 -1.99 -9.94
C THR A 121 -12.97 -1.22 -9.20
N ASP A 122 -11.70 -1.45 -9.52
CA ASP A 122 -10.59 -0.70 -8.94
C ASP A 122 -10.66 0.79 -9.32
N GLU A 123 -10.59 1.66 -8.32
CA GLU A 123 -10.72 3.13 -8.48
C GLU A 123 -9.40 3.85 -8.80
N HIS A 124 -8.26 3.25 -8.48
CA HIS A 124 -6.95 3.90 -8.60
C HIS A 124 -6.42 4.10 -10.04
N PRO A 125 -6.71 3.20 -11.01
CA PRO A 125 -6.27 3.37 -12.39
C PRO A 125 -6.77 4.69 -13.01
N ARG A 126 -5.89 5.34 -13.77
CA ARG A 126 -6.15 6.62 -14.45
C ARG A 126 -6.06 6.40 -15.95
N ALA A 127 -7.17 5.99 -16.57
CA ALA A 127 -7.20 5.61 -17.98
C ALA A 127 -6.78 6.74 -18.95
N SER A 128 -6.94 8.00 -18.54
CA SER A 128 -6.56 9.18 -19.33
C SER A 128 -5.10 9.63 -19.14
N THR A 129 -4.25 8.81 -18.52
CA THR A 129 -2.84 9.17 -18.29
C THR A 129 -2.09 9.37 -19.61
N THR A 130 -1.36 10.47 -19.72
CA THR A 130 -0.44 10.77 -20.83
C THR A 130 0.96 11.07 -20.30
N LEU A 131 1.97 11.08 -21.17
CA LEU A 131 3.24 11.72 -20.83
C LEU A 131 3.05 13.24 -20.76
N ALA A 132 3.84 13.88 -19.91
CA ALA A 132 3.93 15.34 -19.79
C ALA A 132 4.88 15.92 -20.84
#